data_AF-A0A127HZZ2-F1
#
_entry.id   AF-A0A127HZZ2-F1
#
_cell.length_a   1.000
_cell.length_b   1.000
_cell.length_c   1.000
_cell.angle_alpha   90.00
_cell.angle_beta   90.00
_cell.angle_gamma   90.00
#
_symmetry.space_group_name_H-M   'P 1'
#
loop_
_entity.id
_entity.type
_entity.pdbx_description
1 polymer ?
#
loop_
_entity_poly.entity_id
_entity_poly.type
_entity_poly.pdbx_seq_one_letter_code
_entity_poly.pdbx_strand_id
1 'polypeptide(L)'
;MKDEYDFSSGKRGAVASNKGKTRITIMLDDSVIEAARARAENAGTGYQTVINNLLRQALLSQETHNLAPPSVKKTKTLHVIKDGISVCEVEALEQQLIALAGELNRVLASPRLTKSKAKSTL
;
A
#
# COMPACT_ATOMS: atom_id res chain seq x y z
N MET A 1 31.01 4.70 -32.06
CA MET A 1 31.38 3.87 -30.90
C MET A 1 32.76 3.29 -31.18
N LYS A 2 33.63 3.11 -30.17
CA LYS A 2 34.94 2.47 -30.38
C LYS A 2 34.79 0.95 -30.30
N ASP A 3 35.55 0.25 -31.15
CA ASP A 3 35.47 -1.20 -31.27
C ASP A 3 36.07 -1.93 -30.05
N GLU A 4 37.05 -1.33 -29.38
CA GLU A 4 37.66 -1.88 -28.17
C GLU A 4 37.83 -0.82 -27.08
N TYR A 5 37.54 -1.24 -25.85
CA TYR A 5 37.77 -0.48 -24.63
C TYR A 5 38.65 -1.30 -23.70
N ASP A 6 39.79 -0.74 -23.31
CA ASP A 6 40.68 -1.34 -22.32
C ASP A 6 40.18 -1.01 -20.91
N PHE A 7 39.76 -2.04 -20.17
CA PHE A 7 39.32 -1.96 -18.77
C PHE A 7 40.36 -2.53 -17.80
N SER A 8 41.62 -2.71 -18.22
CA SER A 8 42.72 -3.22 -17.39
C SER A 8 42.93 -2.47 -16.08
N SER A 9 42.59 -1.17 -16.04
CA SER A 9 42.68 -0.30 -14.86
C SER A 9 41.35 -0.13 -14.11
N GLY A 10 40.30 -0.84 -14.52
CA GLY A 10 38.97 -0.76 -13.91
C GLY A 10 38.93 -1.36 -12.51
N LYS A 11 38.80 -0.54 -11.47
CA LYS A 11 38.52 -1.01 -10.10
C LYS A 11 37.04 -1.37 -9.98
N ARG A 12 36.73 -2.64 -9.66
CA ARG A 12 35.37 -3.05 -9.26
C ARG A 12 35.02 -2.36 -7.94
N GLY A 13 34.10 -1.40 -7.98
CA GLY A 13 33.53 -0.80 -6.78
C GLY A 13 32.81 -1.84 -5.92
N ALA A 14 32.66 -1.55 -4.63
CA ALA A 14 31.89 -2.40 -3.73
C ALA A 14 30.46 -2.58 -4.27
N VAL A 15 30.03 -3.83 -4.46
CA VAL A 15 28.66 -4.13 -4.86
C VAL A 15 27.73 -3.53 -3.82
N ALA A 16 26.82 -2.65 -4.25
CA ALA A 16 25.87 -2.00 -3.36
C ALA A 16 25.17 -3.04 -2.48
N SER A 17 25.17 -2.82 -1.17
CA SER A 17 24.53 -3.73 -0.23
C SER A 17 23.04 -3.83 -0.54
N ASN A 18 22.53 -5.06 -0.67
CA ASN A 18 21.11 -5.34 -0.86
C ASN A 18 20.33 -5.11 0.46
N LYS A 19 20.32 -3.87 0.96
CA LYS A 19 19.67 -3.52 2.23
C LYS A 19 18.17 -3.86 2.14
N GLY A 20 17.74 -4.85 2.93
CA GLY A 20 16.34 -5.28 3.01
C GLY A 20 15.90 -6.38 2.03
N LYS A 21 16.82 -6.99 1.26
CA LYS A 21 16.52 -8.14 0.40
C LYS A 21 17.52 -9.28 0.66
N THR A 22 17.00 -10.44 1.04
CA THR A 22 17.80 -11.65 1.24
C THR A 22 17.77 -12.51 -0.03
N ARG A 23 18.93 -12.96 -0.52
CA ARG A 23 19.00 -13.94 -1.61
C ARG A 23 18.66 -15.32 -1.04
N ILE A 24 17.62 -15.93 -1.59
CA ILE A 24 17.19 -17.29 -1.25
C ILE A 24 17.03 -18.11 -2.51
N THR A 25 17.18 -19.42 -2.39
CA THR A 25 16.84 -20.37 -3.45
C THR A 25 15.47 -20.95 -3.14
N ILE A 26 14.52 -20.74 -4.04
CA ILE A 26 13.17 -21.31 -3.97
C ILE A 26 12.81 -21.91 -5.32
N MET A 27 12.05 -23.00 -5.32
CA MET A 27 11.43 -23.52 -6.53
C MET A 27 10.09 -22.81 -6.73
N LEU A 28 9.84 -22.37 -7.96
CA LEU A 28 8.58 -21.77 -8.38
C LEU A 28 8.14 -22.48 -9.67
N ASP A 29 6.84 -22.68 -9.81
CA ASP A 29 6.28 -23.27 -11.02
C ASP A 29 6.50 -22.33 -12.22
N ASP A 30 6.72 -22.93 -13.39
CA ASP A 30 6.94 -22.18 -14.63
C ASP A 30 5.77 -21.23 -14.95
N SER A 31 4.54 -21.67 -14.66
CA SER A 31 3.31 -20.87 -14.83
C SER A 31 3.31 -19.60 -13.98
N VAL A 32 3.86 -19.66 -12.76
CA VAL A 32 3.97 -18.51 -11.86
C VAL A 32 5.02 -17.53 -12.38
N ILE A 33 6.15 -18.05 -12.88
CA ILE A 33 7.23 -17.23 -13.45
C ILE A 33 6.73 -16.51 -14.71
N GLU A 34 6.01 -17.21 -15.59
CA GLU A 34 5.46 -16.66 -16.82
C GLU A 34 4.42 -15.56 -16.53
N ALA A 35 3.47 -15.83 -15.62
CA ALA A 35 2.47 -14.84 -15.23
C ALA A 35 3.09 -13.63 -14.50
N ALA A 36 4.16 -13.83 -13.74
CA ALA A 36 4.91 -12.74 -13.12
C ALA A 36 5.63 -11.89 -14.17
N ARG A 37 6.22 -12.50 -15.21
CA ARG A 37 6.90 -11.82 -16.31
C ARG A 37 5.94 -10.94 -17.12
N ALA A 38 4.79 -11.47 -17.53
CA ALA A 38 3.78 -10.71 -18.27
C ALA A 38 3.27 -9.49 -17.47
N ARG A 39 3.04 -9.66 -16.16
CA ARG A 39 2.65 -8.54 -15.28
C ARG A 39 3.76 -7.51 -15.09
N ALA A 40 5.01 -7.96 -15.01
CA ALA A 40 6.18 -7.11 -14.89
C ALA A 40 6.39 -6.23 -16.13
N GLU A 41 6.27 -6.80 -17.32
CA GLU A 41 6.39 -6.09 -18.61
C GLU A 41 5.34 -4.98 -18.72
N ASN A 42 4.08 -5.27 -18.41
CA ASN A 42 3.00 -4.29 -18.40
C ASN A 42 3.21 -3.16 -17.38
N ALA A 43 3.82 -3.47 -16.23
CA ALA A 43 4.08 -2.49 -15.17
C ALA A 43 5.42 -1.76 -15.32
N GLY A 44 6.28 -2.16 -16.26
CA GLY A 44 7.65 -1.65 -16.37
C GLY A 44 8.53 -1.96 -15.16
N THR A 45 8.25 -3.07 -14.44
CA THR A 45 9.02 -3.49 -13.25
C THR A 45 9.64 -4.86 -13.46
N GLY A 46 10.58 -5.27 -12.60
CA GLY A 46 11.13 -6.63 -12.65
C GLY A 46 10.16 -7.68 -12.07
N TYR A 47 10.13 -8.88 -12.65
CA TYR A 47 9.27 -10.00 -12.20
C TYR A 47 9.50 -10.35 -10.72
N GLN A 48 10.73 -10.25 -10.22
CA GLN A 48 11.05 -10.48 -8.80
C GLN A 48 10.34 -9.48 -7.87
N THR A 49 10.18 -8.23 -8.31
CA THR A 49 9.46 -7.20 -7.55
C THR A 49 7.97 -7.54 -7.48
N VAL A 50 7.38 -8.00 -8.59
CA VAL A 50 5.98 -8.45 -8.63
C VAL A 50 5.76 -9.61 -7.66
N ILE A 51 6.61 -10.63 -7.71
CA ILE A 51 6.53 -11.81 -6.83
C ILE A 51 6.64 -11.38 -5.35
N ASN A 52 7.64 -10.57 -5.01
CA ASN A 52 7.84 -10.13 -3.63
C ASN A 52 6.67 -9.30 -3.09
N ASN A 53 6.08 -8.43 -3.92
CA ASN A 53 4.93 -7.64 -3.52
C ASN A 53 3.70 -8.52 -3.29
N LEU A 54 3.50 -9.54 -4.12
CA LEU A 54 2.40 -10.48 -4.00
C LEU A 54 2.53 -11.34 -2.74
N LEU A 55 3.74 -11.84 -2.47
CA LEU A 55 4.07 -12.53 -1.22
C LEU A 55 3.88 -11.62 0.01
N ARG A 56 4.30 -10.35 -0.08
CA ARG A 56 4.08 -9.38 0.99
C ARG A 56 2.60 -9.15 1.24
N GLN A 57 1.80 -8.95 0.19
CA GLN A 57 0.36 -8.73 0.31
C GLN A 57 -0.32 -9.96 0.91
N ALA A 58 0.05 -11.16 0.47
CA ALA A 58 -0.42 -12.39 1.06
C ALA A 58 -0.05 -12.44 2.55
N LEU A 59 1.24 -12.49 2.90
CA LEU A 59 1.69 -12.73 4.27
C LEU A 59 1.27 -11.63 5.27
N LEU A 60 1.29 -10.35 4.88
CA LEU A 60 0.86 -9.26 5.76
C LEU A 60 -0.67 -9.17 5.90
N SER A 61 -1.43 -9.55 4.86
CA SER A 61 -2.89 -9.71 5.04
C SER A 61 -3.23 -10.87 5.97
N GLN A 62 -2.30 -11.83 6.07
CA GLN A 62 -2.44 -13.11 6.76
C GLN A 62 -1.97 -13.06 8.23
N GLU A 63 -1.37 -11.96 8.72
CA GLU A 63 -1.26 -11.74 10.17
C GLU A 63 -2.63 -11.72 10.87
N THR A 64 -3.73 -11.58 10.10
CA THR A 64 -5.11 -11.63 10.59
C THR A 64 -5.78 -13.02 10.55
N HIS A 65 -5.13 -14.08 10.03
CA HIS A 65 -5.82 -15.35 9.76
C HIS A 65 -5.18 -16.63 10.34
N ASN A 66 -4.07 -16.55 11.09
CA ASN A 66 -3.46 -17.72 11.75
C ASN A 66 -4.05 -18.08 13.13
N LEU A 67 -5.29 -17.67 13.40
CA LEU A 67 -6.13 -18.21 14.49
C LEU A 67 -7.54 -18.46 13.92
N ALA A 68 -7.80 -19.71 13.51
CA ALA A 68 -9.12 -20.31 13.21
C ALA A 68 -9.82 -19.94 11.86
N PRO A 69 -10.66 -20.85 11.29
CA PRO A 69 -11.40 -20.60 10.04
C PRO A 69 -12.74 -19.89 10.31
N PRO A 70 -13.47 -19.52 9.24
CA PRO A 70 -13.40 -18.27 8.52
C PRO A 70 -14.33 -17.21 9.14
N SER A 71 -13.79 -16.06 9.55
CA SER A 71 -14.62 -14.87 9.66
C SER A 71 -14.15 -13.85 8.65
N VAL A 72 -14.94 -13.74 7.59
CA VAL A 72 -14.95 -12.63 6.66
C VAL A 72 -15.21 -11.37 7.47
N LYS A 73 -14.17 -10.81 8.09
CA LYS A 73 -14.13 -9.40 8.44
C LYS A 73 -13.36 -8.70 7.34
N LYS A 74 -13.89 -8.85 6.12
CA LYS A 74 -13.73 -7.82 5.10
C LYS A 74 -14.18 -6.53 5.78
N THR A 75 -13.22 -5.64 5.95
CA THR A 75 -13.48 -4.21 6.06
C THR A 75 -14.61 -3.88 5.07
N LYS A 76 -15.63 -3.22 5.61
CA LYS A 76 -16.99 -3.07 5.08
C LYS A 76 -17.06 -2.16 3.84
N THR A 77 -16.17 -2.32 2.86
CA THR A 77 -16.08 -1.41 1.71
C THR A 77 -15.85 -2.10 0.35
N LEU A 78 -15.69 -3.42 0.27
CA LEU A 78 -15.48 -4.12 -1.01
C LEU A 78 -16.36 -5.36 -1.24
N HIS A 79 -17.61 -5.33 -0.77
CA HIS A 79 -18.65 -6.29 -1.19
C HIS A 79 -19.73 -5.69 -2.09
N VAL A 80 -19.65 -4.40 -2.44
CA VAL A 80 -20.79 -3.64 -2.97
C VAL A 80 -21.08 -3.88 -4.47
N ILE A 81 -20.24 -4.62 -5.22
CA ILE A 81 -20.43 -4.75 -6.68
C ILE A 81 -21.19 -6.04 -7.07
N LYS A 82 -21.60 -6.91 -6.13
CA LYS A 82 -22.31 -8.16 -6.49
C LYS A 82 -23.82 -8.14 -6.32
N ASP A 83 -24.35 -7.36 -5.39
CA ASP A 83 -25.78 -7.25 -5.16
C ASP A 83 -26.17 -5.78 -5.34
N GLY A 84 -27.09 -5.50 -6.28
CA GLY A 84 -27.43 -4.15 -6.71
C GLY A 84 -27.65 -3.19 -5.54
N ILE A 85 -27.00 -2.02 -5.61
CA ILE A 85 -27.03 -0.98 -4.58
C ILE A 85 -28.49 -0.60 -4.32
N SER A 86 -28.97 -0.80 -3.09
CA SER A 86 -30.34 -0.41 -2.72
C SER A 86 -30.44 1.11 -2.58
N VAL A 87 -31.52 1.73 -3.07
CA VAL A 87 -31.71 3.20 -3.05
C VAL A 87 -31.61 3.77 -1.63
N CYS A 88 -32.10 3.01 -0.64
CA CYS A 88 -32.02 3.41 0.78
C CYS A 88 -30.58 3.46 1.32
N GLU A 89 -29.66 2.63 0.83
CA GLU A 89 -28.25 2.68 1.25
C GLU A 89 -27.53 3.90 0.69
N VAL A 90 -27.89 4.34 -0.53
CA VAL A 90 -27.35 5.58 -1.11
C VAL A 90 -27.82 6.79 -0.31
N GLU A 91 -29.11 6.84 0.01
CA GLU A 91 -29.68 7.92 0.83
C GLU A 91 -29.04 7.97 2.24
N ALA A 92 -28.80 6.82 2.86
CA ALA A 92 -28.13 6.76 4.15
C ALA A 92 -26.68 7.27 4.08
N LEU A 93 -25.94 6.91 3.03
CA LEU A 93 -24.57 7.39 2.81
C LEU A 93 -24.53 8.90 2.52
N GLU A 94 -25.48 9.41 1.76
CA GLU A 94 -25.63 10.85 1.50
C GLU A 94 -25.86 11.63 2.81
N GLN A 95 -26.77 11.14 3.67
CA GLN A 95 -27.02 11.76 4.97
C GLN A 95 -25.77 11.73 5.87
N GLN A 96 -24.97 10.67 5.82
CA GLN A 96 -23.70 10.59 6.56
C GLN A 96 -22.67 11.61 6.03
N LEU A 97 -22.57 11.79 4.71
CA LEU A 97 -21.69 12.79 4.11
C LEU A 97 -22.10 14.23 4.49
N ILE A 98 -23.40 14.52 4.48
CA ILE A 98 -23.93 15.83 4.88
C ILE A 98 -23.64 16.10 6.37
N ALA A 99 -23.86 15.11 7.23
CA ALA A 99 -23.59 15.24 8.67
C ALA A 99 -22.11 15.50 8.94
N LEU A 100 -21.21 14.76 8.29
CA LEU A 100 -19.77 14.94 8.41
C LEU A 100 -19.32 16.31 7.89
N ALA A 101 -19.87 16.78 6.77
CA ALA A 101 -19.57 18.11 6.23
C ALA A 101 -20.01 19.24 7.19
N GLY A 102 -21.19 19.10 7.81
CA GLY A 102 -21.64 20.02 8.85
C GLY A 102 -20.72 20.04 10.07
N GLU A 103 -20.18 18.89 10.44
CA GLU A 103 -19.25 18.78 11.55
C GLU A 103 -17.89 19.42 11.24
N LEU A 104 -17.36 19.21 10.04
CA LEU A 104 -16.16 19.89 9.57
C LEU A 104 -16.33 21.40 9.57
N ASN A 105 -17.47 21.91 9.08
CA ASN A 105 -17.75 23.35 9.16
C ASN A 105 -17.86 23.86 10.60
N ARG A 106 -18.43 23.08 11.53
CA ARG A 106 -18.48 23.45 12.95
C ARG A 106 -17.07 23.54 13.57
N VAL A 107 -16.20 22.59 13.25
CA VAL A 107 -14.80 22.55 13.71
C VAL A 107 -13.97 23.66 13.07
N LEU A 108 -14.19 23.96 11.79
CA LEU A 108 -13.48 25.01 11.07
C LEU A 108 -13.99 26.43 11.40
N ALA A 109 -15.29 26.58 11.72
CA ALA A 109 -15.89 27.85 12.10
C ALA A 109 -15.71 28.22 13.59
N SER A 110 -15.29 27.29 14.44
CA SER A 110 -14.89 27.62 15.81
C SER A 110 -13.52 28.34 15.82
N PRO A 111 -13.44 29.62 16.22
CA PRO A 111 -12.14 30.28 16.40
C PRO A 111 -11.40 29.59 17.54
N ARG A 112 -10.14 29.18 17.29
CA ARG A 112 -9.25 28.63 18.31
C ARG A 112 -9.19 29.62 19.48
N LEU A 113 -9.67 29.24 20.66
CA LEU A 113 -9.44 29.99 21.90
C LEU A 113 -7.94 29.91 22.23
N THR A 114 -7.20 30.93 21.84
CA THR A 114 -5.82 31.15 22.27
C THR A 114 -5.81 31.43 23.77
N LYS A 115 -5.19 30.55 24.56
CA LYS A 115 -4.91 30.80 25.98
C LYS A 115 -4.00 32.03 26.10
N SER A 116 -4.52 33.16 26.58
CA SER A 116 -3.72 34.31 27.00
C SER A 116 -3.18 34.07 28.41
N LYS A 117 -1.85 34.03 28.55
CA LYS A 117 -1.12 34.07 29.83
C LYS A 117 -1.54 35.31 30.64
N ALA A 118 -1.89 35.11 31.90
CA ALA A 118 -2.06 36.18 32.88
C ALA A 118 -0.70 36.81 33.25
N LYS A 119 -0.75 38.11 33.49
CA LYS A 119 0.34 39.07 33.76
C LYS A 119 1.30 38.67 34.88
N SER A 120 2.58 38.93 34.61
CA SER A 120 3.64 39.14 35.60
C SER A 120 3.75 40.64 35.88
N THR A 121 3.62 41.05 37.15
CA THR A 121 4.20 42.28 37.72
C THR A 121 4.04 42.25 39.24
N LEU A 122 5.17 42.15 39.94
CA LEU A 122 5.44 42.71 41.27
C LEU A 122 6.83 43.34 41.18
#